data_AF-A0A538A6E2-F1
#
_entry.id   AF-A0A538A6E2-F1
#
_cell.length_a   1.000
_cell.length_b   1.000
_cell.length_c   1.000
_cell.angle_alpha   90.00
_cell.angle_beta   90.00
_cell.angle_gamma   90.00
#
_symmetry.space_group_name_H-M   'P 1'
#
loop_
_entity.id
_entity.type
_entity.pdbx_description
1 polymer ?
#
loop_
_entity_poly.entity_id
_entity_poly.type
_entity_poly.pdbx_seq_one_letter_code
_entity_poly.pdbx_strand_id
1 'polypeptide(L)'
;MSPDLEAIVRSPALDRRRAKRIAAASRTESPARFFPETRLFGRSALLVTRAAHEDLAQDARPGALFWSMTEHGRERLALALEWLFEQLPEELTVEASWGERLQAEKLVSRPELARIVRAGQLEQRVRYRLLPD
;
A
#
# COMPACT_ATOMS: atom_id res chain seq x y z
N MET A 1 -8.69 -17.95 -10.55
CA MET A 1 -7.72 -16.84 -10.48
C MET A 1 -7.40 -16.63 -9.03
N SER A 2 -6.13 -16.73 -8.63
CA SER A 2 -5.76 -16.21 -7.31
C SER A 2 -6.03 -14.71 -7.35
N PRO A 3 -6.70 -14.11 -6.36
CA PRO A 3 -6.72 -12.66 -6.27
C PRO A 3 -5.25 -12.17 -6.25
N ASP A 4 -5.02 -10.93 -6.69
CA ASP A 4 -3.73 -10.25 -6.52
C ASP A 4 -3.81 -9.39 -5.25
N LEU A 5 -2.68 -9.19 -4.57
CA LEU A 5 -2.61 -8.25 -3.46
C LEU A 5 -2.82 -6.83 -4.02
N GLU A 6 -3.96 -6.21 -3.72
CA GLU A 6 -4.19 -4.80 -4.00
C GLU A 6 -3.76 -3.98 -2.76
N ALA A 7 -2.68 -3.21 -2.89
CA ALA A 7 -2.33 -2.18 -1.91
C ALA A 7 -2.89 -0.85 -2.37
N ILE A 8 -3.81 -0.30 -1.57
CA ILE A 8 -4.57 0.91 -1.89
C ILE A 8 -4.14 2.02 -0.95
N VAL A 9 -3.73 3.15 -1.53
CA VAL A 9 -3.36 4.36 -0.81
C VAL A 9 -4.40 5.43 -1.09
N ARG A 10 -4.92 6.03 -0.02
CA ARG A 10 -5.84 7.18 -0.08
C ARG A 10 -5.25 8.34 0.70
N SER A 11 -5.50 9.56 0.25
CA SER A 11 -5.22 10.76 1.04
C SER A 11 -6.22 11.86 0.63
N PRO A 12 -6.71 12.69 1.56
CA PRO A 12 -7.49 13.88 1.21
C PRO A 12 -6.72 14.84 0.29
N ALA A 13 -5.39 14.85 0.35
CA ALA A 13 -4.51 15.66 -0.48
C ALA A 13 -4.20 15.04 -1.86
N LEU A 14 -4.72 13.83 -2.13
CA LEU A 14 -4.50 13.09 -3.37
C LEU A 14 -5.60 13.39 -4.38
N ASP A 15 -5.41 14.47 -5.14
CA ASP A 15 -6.23 14.78 -6.31
C ASP A 15 -5.76 14.01 -7.57
N ARG A 16 -6.56 14.10 -8.64
CA ARG A 16 -6.25 13.44 -9.92
C ARG A 16 -4.92 13.86 -10.52
N ARG A 17 -4.52 15.13 -10.38
CA ARG A 17 -3.28 15.67 -10.98
C ARG A 17 -2.06 15.17 -10.20
N ARG A 18 -2.14 15.16 -8.87
CA ARG A 18 -1.09 14.66 -7.98
C ARG A 18 -0.94 13.14 -8.11
N ALA A 19 -2.04 12.40 -8.15
CA ALA A 19 -1.99 10.94 -8.36
C ALA A 19 -1.31 10.57 -9.69
N LYS A 20 -1.64 11.26 -10.79
CA LYS A 20 -0.95 11.08 -12.07
C LYS A 20 0.54 11.41 -12.02
N ARG A 21 0.92 12.47 -11.29
CA ARG A 21 2.32 12.88 -11.12
C ARG A 21 3.10 11.82 -10.34
N ILE A 22 2.54 11.34 -9.23
CA ILE A 22 3.15 10.27 -8.42
C ILE A 22 3.30 8.99 -9.26
N ALA A 23 2.24 8.57 -9.97
CA ALA A 23 2.30 7.39 -10.83
C ALA A 23 3.30 7.52 -11.99
N ALA A 24 3.56 8.74 -12.48
CA ALA A 24 4.60 8.99 -13.47
C ALA A 24 6.00 8.94 -12.85
N ALA A 25 6.21 9.64 -11.73
CA ALA A 25 7.48 9.70 -11.00
C ALA A 25 7.92 8.31 -10.52
N SER A 26 6.97 7.46 -10.13
CA SER A 26 7.29 6.12 -9.64
C SER A 26 7.97 5.23 -10.69
N ARG A 27 7.88 5.56 -11.98
CA ARG A 27 8.55 4.85 -13.07
C ARG A 27 10.06 5.08 -13.11
N THR A 28 10.52 6.20 -12.58
CA THR A 28 11.92 6.67 -12.67
C THR A 28 12.57 6.84 -11.31
N GLU A 29 11.77 7.11 -10.27
CA GLU A 29 12.25 7.53 -8.95
C GLU A 29 11.92 6.53 -7.84
N SER A 30 11.02 5.55 -8.07
CA SER A 30 10.67 4.59 -7.03
C SER A 30 11.78 3.55 -6.85
N PRO A 31 12.37 3.43 -5.65
CA PRO A 31 13.45 2.48 -5.39
C PRO A 31 13.02 1.01 -5.52
N ALA A 32 11.72 0.72 -5.35
CA ALA A 32 11.15 -0.63 -5.35
C ALA A 32 10.45 -1.03 -6.67
N ARG A 33 10.58 -0.21 -7.72
CA ARG A 33 9.79 -0.35 -8.96
C ARG A 33 8.29 -0.43 -8.66
N PHE A 34 7.85 0.42 -7.74
CA PHE A 34 6.44 0.53 -7.38
C PHE A 34 5.72 1.29 -8.49
N PHE A 35 4.81 0.64 -9.20
CA PHE A 35 4.07 1.24 -10.32
C PHE A 35 2.57 1.27 -9.99
N PRO A 36 2.11 2.25 -9.19
CA PRO A 36 0.71 2.33 -8.84
C PRO A 36 -0.09 2.78 -10.06
N GLU A 37 -1.22 2.12 -10.28
CA GLU A 37 -2.27 2.61 -11.14
C GLU A 37 -3.07 3.70 -10.41
N THR A 38 -3.50 4.73 -11.14
CA THR A 38 -4.44 5.71 -10.60
C THR A 38 -5.86 5.23 -10.83
N ARG A 39 -6.62 4.99 -9.75
CA ARG A 39 -8.08 4.83 -9.81
C ARG A 39 -8.78 6.07 -9.28
N LEU A 40 -9.97 6.36 -9.80
CA LEU A 40 -10.81 7.46 -9.34
C LEU A 40 -12.01 6.89 -8.58
N PHE A 41 -12.28 7.45 -7.42
CA PHE A 41 -13.45 7.12 -6.60
C PHE A 41 -14.19 8.41 -6.23
N GLY A 42 -15.22 8.74 -7.02
CA GLY A 42 -15.87 10.04 -6.94
C GLY A 42 -14.89 11.17 -7.25
N ARG A 43 -14.70 12.09 -6.30
CA ARG A 43 -13.75 13.23 -6.42
C ARG A 43 -12.34 12.91 -5.94
N SER A 44 -12.13 11.75 -5.32
CA SER A 44 -10.84 11.34 -4.75
C SER A 44 -10.07 10.45 -5.72
N ALA A 45 -8.76 10.61 -5.78
CA ALA A 45 -7.90 9.66 -6.47
C ALA A 45 -7.35 8.63 -5.47
N LEU A 46 -7.10 7.43 -5.98
CA LEU A 46 -6.48 6.32 -5.28
C LEU A 46 -5.22 5.92 -6.05
N LEU A 47 -4.16 5.60 -5.32
CA LEU A 47 -3.03 4.86 -5.89
C LEU A 47 -3.24 3.40 -5.53
N VAL A 48 -3.38 2.56 -6.55
CA VAL A 48 -3.57 1.13 -6.40
C VAL A 48 -2.36 0.46 -6.99
N THR A 49 -1.58 -0.23 -6.17
CA THR A 49 -0.62 -1.19 -6.69
C THR A 49 -1.25 -2.58 -6.65
N ARG A 50 -0.96 -3.37 -7.67
CA ARG A 50 -1.07 -4.82 -7.57
C ARG A 50 0.34 -5.29 -7.27
N ALA A 51 0.56 -5.83 -6.08
CA ALA A 51 1.82 -6.53 -5.86
C ALA A 51 1.92 -7.63 -6.89
N ALA A 52 3.10 -7.79 -7.50
CA ALA A 52 3.29 -8.86 -8.44
C ALA A 52 3.12 -10.17 -7.66
N HIS A 53 2.47 -11.17 -8.24
CA HIS A 53 2.25 -12.47 -7.61
C HIS A 53 3.53 -13.07 -6.99
N GLU A 54 4.69 -12.70 -7.53
CA GLU A 54 6.04 -13.04 -7.03
C GLU A 54 6.40 -12.49 -5.63
N ASP A 55 5.75 -11.42 -5.17
CA ASP A 55 5.99 -10.83 -3.84
C ASP A 55 5.26 -11.63 -2.72
N LEU A 56 4.27 -12.44 -3.09
CA LEU A 56 3.51 -13.27 -2.17
C LEU A 56 4.18 -14.61 -1.93
N ALA A 57 4.08 -15.11 -0.69
CA ALA A 57 4.52 -16.46 -0.38
C ALA A 57 3.54 -17.49 -0.99
N GLN A 58 4.04 -18.71 -1.26
CA GLN A 58 3.22 -19.79 -1.85
C GLN A 58 2.03 -20.20 -0.96
N ASP A 59 2.11 -19.92 0.34
CA ASP A 59 1.08 -20.21 1.33
C ASP A 59 0.15 -19.02 1.62
N ALA A 60 0.27 -17.90 0.89
CA ALA A 60 -0.61 -16.76 1.02
C ALA A 60 -2.07 -17.13 0.73
N ARG A 61 -2.96 -16.83 1.67
CA ARG A 61 -4.38 -17.19 1.60
C ARG A 61 -5.28 -16.03 2.01
N PRO A 62 -6.43 -15.85 1.35
CA PRO A 62 -7.49 -14.96 1.84
C PRO A 62 -7.97 -15.38 3.23
N GLY A 63 -8.31 -14.40 4.06
CA GLY A 63 -8.86 -14.63 5.41
C GLY A 63 -7.84 -15.01 6.49
N ALA A 64 -6.55 -15.11 6.17
CA ALA A 64 -5.52 -15.19 7.20
C ALA A 64 -5.40 -13.87 7.96
N LEU A 65 -4.91 -13.91 9.20
CA LEU A 65 -4.78 -12.68 10.00
C LEU A 65 -3.76 -11.71 9.39
N PHE A 66 -2.65 -12.23 8.86
CA PHE A 66 -1.56 -11.46 8.27
C PHE A 66 -1.34 -11.81 6.81
N TRP A 67 -0.73 -10.89 6.07
CA TRP A 67 -0.23 -11.13 4.73
C TRP A 67 1.04 -11.99 4.76
N SER A 68 1.01 -13.14 4.08
CA SER A 68 2.20 -13.97 3.87
C SER A 68 2.92 -13.49 2.59
N MET A 69 4.05 -12.81 2.77
CA MET A 69 4.89 -12.27 1.70
C MET A 69 6.29 -12.88 1.79
N THR A 70 6.96 -13.02 0.65
CA THR A 70 8.39 -13.34 0.64
C THR A 70 9.19 -12.23 1.33
N GLU A 71 10.40 -12.52 1.80
CA GLU A 71 11.27 -11.49 2.39
C GLU A 71 11.52 -10.33 1.42
N HIS A 72 11.74 -10.66 0.15
CA HIS A 72 11.88 -9.68 -0.92
C HIS A 72 10.62 -8.81 -1.09
N GLY A 73 9.44 -9.44 -1.10
CA GLY A 73 8.16 -8.74 -1.20
C GLY A 73 7.91 -7.78 -0.04
N ARG A 74 8.27 -8.17 1.19
CA ARG A 74 8.18 -7.30 2.38
C ARG A 74 9.07 -6.07 2.24
N GLU A 75 10.34 -6.25 1.87
CA GLU A 75 11.26 -5.12 1.74
C GLU A 75 10.85 -4.18 0.62
N ARG A 76 10.45 -4.72 -0.54
CA ARG A 76 9.93 -3.92 -1.66
C ARG A 76 8.71 -3.09 -1.26
N LEU A 77 7.75 -3.69 -0.57
CA LEU A 77 6.56 -2.97 -0.12
C LEU A 77 6.91 -1.88 0.89
N ALA A 78 7.81 -2.15 1.84
CA ALA A 78 8.24 -1.16 2.82
C ALA A 78 8.91 0.06 2.15
N LEU A 79 9.86 -0.16 1.24
CA LEU A 79 10.54 0.90 0.49
C LEU A 79 9.57 1.69 -0.40
N ALA A 80 8.59 1.02 -1.00
CA ALA A 80 7.54 1.68 -1.78
C ALA A 80 6.68 2.61 -0.92
N LEU A 81 6.31 2.16 0.27
CA LEU A 81 5.55 2.96 1.24
C LEU A 81 6.37 4.14 1.73
N GLU A 82 7.64 3.96 2.08
CA GLU A 82 8.54 5.05 2.49
C GLU A 82 8.64 6.13 1.41
N TRP A 83 8.88 5.74 0.16
CA TRP A 83 8.88 6.69 -0.96
C TRP A 83 7.53 7.41 -1.12
N LEU A 84 6.40 6.69 -1.00
CA LEU A 84 5.07 7.30 -1.05
C LEU A 84 4.83 8.29 0.09
N PHE A 85 5.37 8.02 1.28
CA PHE A 85 5.24 8.90 2.44
C PHE A 85 5.92 10.24 2.20
N GLU A 86 7.05 10.26 1.49
CA GLU A 86 7.73 11.49 1.07
C GLU A 86 6.89 12.28 0.05
N GLN A 87 6.19 11.58 -0.86
CA GLN A 87 5.33 12.21 -1.86
C GLN A 87 4.01 12.75 -1.29
N LEU A 88 3.57 12.20 -0.16
CA LEU A 88 2.31 12.49 0.54
C LEU A 88 2.59 12.72 2.04
N PRO A 89 3.18 13.86 2.42
CA PRO A 89 3.43 14.20 3.83
C PRO A 89 2.14 14.44 4.62
N GLU A 90 1.01 14.70 3.95
CA GLU A 90 -0.29 14.87 4.58
C GLU A 90 -0.88 13.53 5.04
N GLU A 91 -2.01 13.60 5.77
CA GLU A 91 -2.74 12.41 6.20
C GLU A 91 -2.97 11.44 5.03
N LEU A 92 -2.70 10.16 5.26
CA LEU A 92 -2.95 9.11 4.29
C LEU A 92 -3.41 7.83 4.97
N THR A 93 -4.11 7.00 4.21
CA THR A 93 -4.51 5.66 4.63
C THR A 93 -3.94 4.63 3.66
N VAL A 94 -3.40 3.54 4.20
CA VAL A 94 -2.89 2.39 3.46
C VAL A 94 -3.74 1.17 3.83
N GLU A 95 -4.14 0.39 2.83
CA GLU A 95 -4.76 -0.91 3.04
C GLU A 95 -4.18 -1.92 2.06
N ALA A 96 -4.02 -3.15 2.52
CA ALA A 96 -3.63 -4.30 1.70
C ALA A 96 -4.78 -5.31 1.74
N SER A 97 -5.41 -5.57 0.59
CA SER A 97 -6.61 -6.40 0.54
C SER A 97 -6.65 -7.29 -0.70
N TRP A 98 -7.34 -8.43 -0.58
CA TRP A 98 -7.79 -9.23 -1.72
C TRP A 98 -9.12 -8.71 -2.30
N GLY A 99 -9.48 -7.43 -2.07
CA GLY A 99 -10.81 -6.87 -2.35
C GLY A 99 -11.87 -7.16 -1.28
N GLU A 100 -11.46 -7.70 -0.14
CA GLU A 100 -12.35 -8.04 0.97
C GLU A 100 -12.84 -6.81 1.75
N ARG A 101 -13.99 -6.96 2.42
CA ARG A 101 -14.51 -5.91 3.32
C ARG A 101 -13.58 -5.73 4.52
N LEU A 102 -13.12 -4.49 4.70
CA LEU A 102 -12.36 -4.05 5.88
C LEU A 102 -13.13 -4.30 7.18
N GLN A 103 -12.40 -4.65 8.22
CA GLN A 103 -12.95 -4.94 9.55
C GLN A 103 -12.47 -3.97 10.62
N ALA A 104 -11.32 -3.35 10.44
CA ALA A 104 -10.75 -2.44 11.42
C ALA A 104 -9.95 -1.31 10.77
N GLU A 105 -9.77 -0.23 11.53
CA GLU A 105 -8.84 0.85 11.23
C GLU A 105 -7.85 0.97 12.40
N LYS A 106 -6.56 1.13 12.09
CA LYS A 106 -5.49 1.34 13.08
C LYS A 106 -4.77 2.64 12.78
N LEU A 107 -4.58 3.44 13.82
CA LEU A 107 -3.71 4.61 13.75
C LEU A 107 -2.28 4.17 14.07
N VAL A 108 -1.36 4.41 13.15
CA VAL A 108 0.07 4.11 13.32
C VAL A 108 0.90 5.28 12.81
N SER A 109 2.18 5.33 13.17
CA SER A 109 3.12 6.28 12.55
C SER A 109 3.66 5.73 11.22
N ARG A 110 4.22 6.61 10.38
CA ARG A 110 4.83 6.21 9.10
C ARG A 110 5.99 5.21 9.29
N PRO A 111 6.95 5.44 10.20
CA PRO A 111 8.03 4.48 10.45
C PRO A 111 7.50 3.16 11.02
N GLU A 112 6.44 3.22 11.83
CA GLU A 112 5.81 2.02 12.38
C GLU A 112 5.16 1.16 11.31
N LEU A 113 4.46 1.74 10.33
CA LEU A 113 3.87 0.96 9.26
C LEU A 113 4.95 0.26 8.41
N ALA A 114 6.05 0.95 8.11
CA ALA A 114 7.18 0.33 7.41
C ALA A 114 7.78 -0.84 8.21
N ARG A 115 7.92 -0.69 9.54
CA ARG A 115 8.37 -1.76 10.44
C ARG A 115 7.41 -2.96 10.47
N ILE A 116 6.09 -2.71 10.53
CA ILE A 116 5.05 -3.75 10.50
C ILE A 116 5.17 -4.58 9.21
N VAL A 117 5.35 -3.91 8.07
CA VAL A 117 5.51 -4.57 6.76
C VAL A 117 6.76 -5.44 6.74
N ARG A 118 7.93 -4.90 7.12
CA ARG A 118 9.19 -5.66 7.14
C ARG A 118 9.12 -6.88 8.07
N ALA A 119 8.44 -6.74 9.20
CA ALA A 119 8.24 -7.81 10.18
C ALA A 119 7.21 -8.88 9.74
N GLY A 120 6.53 -8.70 8.60
CA GLY A 120 5.49 -9.64 8.15
C GLY A 120 4.22 -9.61 9.00
N GLN A 121 3.97 -8.49 9.67
CA GLN A 121 2.84 -8.28 10.57
C GLN A 121 1.72 -7.43 9.95
N LEU A 122 1.76 -7.24 8.63
CA LEU A 122 0.74 -6.50 7.90
C LEU A 122 -0.57 -7.29 7.95
N GLU A 123 -1.57 -6.79 8.67
CA GLU A 123 -2.85 -7.47 8.85
C GLU A 123 -3.70 -7.40 7.59
N GLN A 124 -4.42 -8.49 7.31
CA GLN A 124 -5.44 -8.47 6.29
C GLN A 124 -6.67 -7.71 6.83
N ARG A 125 -7.41 -7.06 5.91
CA ARG A 125 -8.69 -6.39 6.22
C ARG A 125 -8.59 -5.24 7.23
N VAL A 126 -7.37 -4.74 7.45
CA VAL A 126 -7.09 -3.55 8.27
C VAL A 126 -6.72 -2.39 7.36
N ARG A 127 -7.27 -1.22 7.67
CA ARG A 127 -6.81 0.05 7.14
C ARG A 127 -5.89 0.72 8.14
N TYR A 128 -4.70 1.09 7.71
CA TYR A 128 -3.75 1.85 8.51
C TYR A 128 -3.90 3.33 8.17
N ARG A 129 -4.29 4.14 9.15
CA ARG A 129 -4.33 5.60 9.05
C ARG A 129 -3.01 6.17 9.58
N LEU A 130 -2.44 7.08 8.81
CA LEU A 130 -1.16 7.74 9.06
C LEU A 130 -1.41 9.24 9.12
N LEU A 131 -1.05 9.88 10.23
CA LEU A 131 -1.13 11.33 10.36
C LEU A 131 0.13 12.01 9.79
N PRO A 132 0.07 13.31 9.48
CA PRO A 132 1.28 14.10 9.25
C PRO A 132 2.20 14.02 10.48
N ASP A 133 3.51 13.98 10.24
CA ASP A 133 4.49 14.13 11.32
C ASP A 133 4.49 15.55 11.89
#